data_AF-A0A5C2FQF7-F1
#
_entry.id   AF-A0A5C2FQF7-F1
#
_cell.length_a   1.000
_cell.length_b   1.000
_cell.length_c   1.000
_cell.angle_alpha   90.00
_cell.angle_beta   90.00
_cell.angle_gamma   90.00
#
_symmetry.space_group_name_H-M   'P 1'
#
loop_
_entity.id
_entity.type
_entity.pdbx_description
1 polymer ?
#
loop_
_entity_poly.entity_id
_entity_poly.type
_entity_poly.pdbx_seq_one_letter_code
_entity_poly.pdbx_strand_id
1 'polypeptide(L)'
;MATLHKAKASVVKVAVGSPNGNRVARIVRAGGIIPEGVDEEQLKHLVSRKLIEKVTVTEQPPAQNPVEALKAQLEEAKAATETAKAEAAAANGKLAEANAQLEAANADNKPATVKTPAAKATGTK
;
A
#
# COMPACT_ATOMS: atom_id res chain seq x y z
N MET A 1 12.32 -32.17 6.33
CA MET A 1 11.85 -30.98 5.60
C MET A 1 10.69 -31.38 4.69
N ALA A 2 9.48 -30.87 4.96
CA ALA A 2 8.34 -31.15 4.09
C ALA A 2 8.52 -30.44 2.75
N THR A 3 8.53 -31.21 1.65
CA THR A 3 8.65 -30.63 0.30
C THR A 3 7.25 -30.25 -0.20
N LEU A 4 6.92 -28.97 -0.12
CA LEU A 4 5.65 -28.46 -0.65
C LEU A 4 5.80 -28.13 -2.14
N HIS A 5 4.75 -28.42 -2.91
CA HIS A 5 4.66 -28.06 -4.32
C HIS A 5 3.50 -27.10 -4.50
N LYS A 6 3.72 -26.03 -5.27
CA LYS A 6 2.70 -25.01 -5.57
C LYS A 6 2.35 -25.06 -7.05
N ALA A 7 1.06 -24.99 -7.38
CA ALA A 7 0.60 -24.94 -8.75
C ALA A 7 0.91 -23.57 -9.38
N LYS A 8 1.61 -23.59 -10.52
CA LYS A 8 1.94 -22.40 -11.31
C LYS A 8 0.94 -22.21 -12.46
N ALA A 9 0.53 -23.31 -13.09
CA ALA A 9 -0.48 -23.27 -14.14
C ALA A 9 -1.88 -22.94 -13.56
N SER A 10 -2.74 -22.35 -14.39
CA SER A 10 -4.11 -21.96 -14.03
C SER A 10 -4.89 -23.12 -13.41
N VAL A 11 -4.71 -24.32 -13.96
CA VAL A 11 -5.33 -25.56 -13.50
C VAL A 11 -4.33 -26.72 -13.64
N VAL A 12 -4.15 -27.48 -12.58
CA VAL A 12 -3.32 -28.70 -12.53
C VAL A 12 -4.18 -29.85 -12.04
N LYS A 13 -4.23 -30.94 -12.83
CA LYS A 13 -4.88 -32.18 -12.43
C LYS A 13 -3.84 -33.10 -11.80
N VAL A 14 -4.09 -33.52 -10.57
CA VAL A 14 -3.25 -34.47 -9.83
C VAL A 14 -4.01 -35.73 -9.49
N ALA A 15 -3.35 -36.89 -9.50
CA ALA A 15 -3.94 -38.12 -9.01
C ALA A 15 -3.42 -38.36 -7.58
N VAL A 16 -4.34 -38.46 -6.63
CA VAL A 16 -4.04 -38.68 -5.21
C VAL A 16 -4.44 -40.11 -4.85
N GLY A 17 -3.52 -40.85 -4.23
CA GLY A 17 -3.75 -42.23 -3.81
C GLY A 17 -2.58 -43.15 -4.15
N SER A 18 -2.70 -44.41 -3.72
CA SER A 18 -1.66 -45.41 -3.93
C SER A 18 -1.44 -45.68 -5.42
N PRO A 19 -0.19 -45.89 -5.88
CA PRO A 19 0.09 -46.14 -7.27
C PRO A 19 -0.58 -47.42 -7.81
N ASN A 20 -0.74 -48.42 -6.96
CA ASN A 20 -1.33 -49.73 -7.30
C ASN A 20 -2.78 -49.88 -6.81
N GLY A 21 -3.39 -48.80 -6.32
CA GLY A 21 -4.72 -48.81 -5.73
C GLY A 21 -5.67 -47.81 -6.40
N ASN A 22 -6.80 -47.53 -5.74
CA ASN A 22 -7.75 -46.54 -6.23
C ASN A 22 -7.13 -45.14 -6.14
N ARG A 23 -7.18 -44.38 -7.24
CA ARG A 23 -6.66 -43.01 -7.32
C ARG A 23 -7.79 -42.03 -7.57
N VAL A 24 -7.81 -40.94 -6.83
CA VAL A 24 -8.78 -39.86 -7.00
C VAL A 24 -8.11 -38.69 -7.72
N ALA A 25 -8.71 -38.25 -8.82
CA ALA A 25 -8.26 -37.05 -9.50
C ALA A 25 -8.71 -35.81 -8.72
N ARG A 26 -7.76 -34.93 -8.38
CA ARG A 26 -8.03 -33.63 -7.77
C ARG A 26 -7.55 -32.51 -8.69
N ILE A 27 -8.32 -31.44 -8.73
CA ILE A 27 -7.99 -30.25 -9.53
C ILE A 27 -7.48 -29.17 -8.58
N VAL A 28 -6.28 -28.69 -8.83
CA VAL A 28 -5.64 -27.60 -8.08
C VAL A 28 -5.53 -26.39 -9.00
N ARG A 29 -6.00 -25.23 -8.54
CA ARG A 29 -5.88 -23.97 -9.30
C ARG A 29 -4.52 -23.32 -9.06
N ALA A 30 -4.15 -22.36 -9.91
CA ALA A 30 -2.94 -21.55 -9.74
C ALA A 30 -2.85 -20.99 -8.30
N GLY A 31 -1.65 -21.07 -7.72
CA GLY A 31 -1.37 -20.68 -6.35
C GLY A 31 -1.74 -21.71 -5.28
N GLY A 32 -2.53 -22.73 -5.63
CA GLY A 32 -2.91 -23.81 -4.72
C GLY A 32 -1.75 -24.75 -4.40
N ILE A 33 -1.82 -25.36 -3.21
CA ILE A 33 -0.85 -26.35 -2.74
C ILE A 33 -1.25 -27.74 -3.26
N ILE A 34 -0.27 -28.48 -3.77
CA ILE A 34 -0.49 -29.86 -4.21
C ILE A 34 -0.67 -30.75 -2.98
N PRO A 35 -1.75 -31.54 -2.89
CA PRO A 35 -2.00 -32.42 -1.76
C PRO A 35 -0.94 -33.51 -1.64
N GLU A 36 -0.76 -34.01 -0.42
CA GLU A 36 0.08 -35.19 -0.15
C GLU A 36 -0.55 -36.46 -0.74
N GLY A 37 0.28 -37.46 -1.03
CA GLY A 37 -0.16 -38.71 -1.65
C GLY A 37 -0.30 -38.65 -3.17
N VAL A 38 0.28 -37.64 -3.83
CA VAL A 38 0.52 -37.66 -5.28
C VAL A 38 1.78 -38.44 -5.56
N ASP A 39 1.74 -39.27 -6.59
CA ASP A 39 2.87 -40.08 -7.03
C ASP A 39 4.10 -39.23 -7.40
N GLU A 40 5.30 -39.69 -7.03
CA GLU A 40 6.54 -38.94 -7.25
C GLU A 40 6.90 -38.79 -8.73
N GLU A 41 6.60 -39.77 -9.57
CA GLU A 41 6.84 -39.69 -11.01
C GLU A 41 5.94 -38.64 -11.64
N GLN A 42 4.68 -38.58 -11.18
CA GLN A 42 3.75 -37.54 -11.58
C GLN A 42 4.26 -36.16 -11.16
N LEU A 43 4.74 -35.99 -9.93
CA LEU A 43 5.31 -34.71 -9.46
C LEU A 43 6.51 -34.29 -10.33
N LYS A 44 7.44 -35.21 -10.61
CA LYS A 44 8.60 -34.94 -11.50
C LYS A 44 8.15 -34.48 -12.88
N HIS A 45 7.14 -35.14 -13.45
CA HIS A 45 6.60 -34.79 -14.76
C HIS A 45 5.85 -33.44 -14.76
N LEU A 46 5.16 -33.09 -13.68
CA LEU A 46 4.53 -31.78 -13.54
C LEU A 46 5.56 -30.65 -13.37
N VAL A 47 6.66 -30.91 -12.67
CA VAL A 47 7.78 -29.96 -12.53
C VAL A 47 8.49 -29.77 -13.87
N SER A 48 8.76 -30.84 -14.62
CA SER A 48 9.43 -30.75 -15.93
C SER A 48 8.60 -29.95 -16.94
N ARG A 49 7.27 -30.05 -16.86
CA ARG A 49 6.33 -29.24 -17.64
C ARG A 49 6.11 -27.82 -17.09
N LYS A 50 6.81 -27.43 -16.03
CA LYS A 50 6.68 -26.11 -15.37
C LYS A 50 5.25 -25.81 -14.89
N LEU A 51 4.44 -26.84 -14.64
CA LEU A 51 3.06 -26.71 -14.17
C LEU A 51 3.01 -26.51 -12.65
N ILE A 52 3.98 -27.07 -11.93
CA ILE A 52 4.16 -26.90 -10.49
C ILE A 52 5.59 -26.49 -10.19
N GLU A 53 5.79 -25.84 -9.05
CA GLU A 53 7.08 -25.39 -8.56
C GLU A 53 7.34 -25.98 -7.17
N LYS A 54 8.56 -26.45 -6.93
CA LYS A 54 8.98 -26.93 -5.62
C LYS A 54 9.20 -25.72 -4.73
N VAL A 55 8.27 -25.50 -3.80
CA VAL A 55 8.41 -24.48 -2.76
C VAL A 55 9.12 -25.17 -1.61
N THR A 56 10.44 -24.99 -1.54
CA THR A 56 11.13 -25.22 -0.28
C THR A 56 10.62 -24.19 0.70
N VAL A 57 9.75 -24.63 1.62
CA VAL A 57 9.59 -23.92 2.89
C VAL A 57 10.93 -24.10 3.60
N THR A 58 11.93 -23.30 3.23
CA THR A 58 12.84 -22.81 4.25
C THR A 58 11.91 -22.26 5.30
N GLU A 59 11.91 -22.87 6.49
CA GLU A 59 11.52 -22.16 7.68
C GLU A 59 12.20 -20.80 7.57
N GLN A 60 11.43 -19.79 7.13
CA GLN A 60 11.69 -18.46 7.60
C GLN A 60 11.64 -18.67 9.12
N PRO A 61 12.77 -18.53 9.84
CA PRO A 61 12.77 -18.67 11.29
C PRO A 61 11.56 -17.86 11.75
N PRO A 62 10.68 -18.42 12.62
CA PRO A 62 9.39 -17.82 12.92
C PRO A 62 9.67 -16.35 13.12
N ALA A 63 9.16 -15.51 12.21
CA ALA A 63 9.39 -14.09 12.28
C ALA A 63 8.92 -13.75 13.67
N GLN A 64 9.89 -13.44 14.54
CA GLN A 64 9.65 -13.16 15.93
C GLN A 64 8.63 -12.04 15.90
N ASN A 65 7.41 -12.38 16.30
CA ASN A 65 6.28 -11.52 16.55
C ASN A 65 6.05 -10.43 15.47
N PRO A 66 5.10 -10.61 14.53
CA PRO A 66 4.66 -9.51 13.64
C PRO A 66 4.29 -8.23 14.42
N VAL A 67 3.95 -8.37 15.71
CA VAL A 67 3.72 -7.28 16.67
C VAL A 67 4.95 -6.42 16.93
N GLU A 68 6.16 -6.98 17.01
CA GLU A 68 7.39 -6.23 17.29
C GLU A 68 7.86 -5.44 16.06
N ALA A 69 7.75 -6.04 14.86
CA ALA A 69 7.99 -5.33 13.61
C ALA A 69 6.99 -4.18 13.39
N LEU A 70 5.71 -4.41 13.71
CA LEU A 70 4.68 -3.37 13.65
C LEU A 70 4.91 -2.27 14.70
N LYS A 71 5.39 -2.60 15.90
CA LYS A 71 5.74 -1.61 16.93
C LYS A 71 6.93 -0.73 16.52
N ALA A 72 7.97 -1.32 15.93
CA ALA A 72 9.12 -0.58 15.43
C ALA A 72 8.70 0.42 14.33
N GLN A 73 7.86 0.00 13.38
CA GLN A 73 7.31 0.89 12.34
C GLN A 73 6.40 1.98 12.93
N LEU A 74 5.64 1.70 13.99
CA LEU A 74 4.79 2.68 14.66
C LEU A 74 5.61 3.76 15.37
N GLU A 75 6.72 3.38 16.02
CA GLU A 75 7.62 4.34 16.68
C GLU A 75 8.38 5.20 15.65
N GLU A 76 8.84 4.62 14.54
CA GLU A 76 9.44 5.39 13.44
C GLU A 76 8.43 6.36 12.80
N ALA A 77 7.19 5.92 12.58
CA ALA A 77 6.13 6.78 12.03
C ALA A 77 5.77 7.93 12.98
N LYS A 78 5.70 7.69 14.29
CA LYS A 78 5.46 8.74 15.30
C LYS A 78 6.58 9.78 15.30
N ALA A 79 7.83 9.34 15.28
CA ALA A 79 8.98 10.25 15.23
C ALA A 79 8.94 11.15 13.98
N ALA A 80 8.58 10.60 12.81
CA ALA A 80 8.43 11.36 11.58
C ALA A 80 7.23 12.33 11.60
N THR A 81 6.14 12.00 12.31
CA THR A 81 5.00 12.92 12.44
C THR A 81 5.28 14.10 13.39
N GLU A 82 6.07 13.90 14.44
CA GLU A 82 6.46 14.97 15.36
C GLU A 82 7.39 15.98 14.69
N THR A 83 8.34 15.53 13.86
CA THR A 83 9.19 16.43 13.07
C THR A 83 8.37 17.22 12.04
N ALA A 84 7.47 16.55 11.30
CA ALA A 84 6.60 17.21 10.35
C ALA A 84 5.65 18.23 11.01
N LYS A 85 5.17 17.96 12.22
CA LYS A 85 4.34 18.89 12.99
C LYS A 85 5.11 20.11 13.47
N ALA A 86 6.37 19.93 13.88
CA ALA A 86 7.25 21.04 14.25
C ALA A 86 7.57 21.93 13.03
N GLU A 87 7.83 21.33 11.86
CA GLU A 87 8.04 22.07 10.61
C GLU A 87 6.78 22.83 10.15
N ALA A 88 5.59 22.22 10.28
CA ALA A 88 4.32 22.88 9.99
C ALA A 88 4.04 24.06 10.92
N ALA A 89 4.38 23.95 12.21
CA ALA A 89 4.26 25.06 13.16
C ALA A 89 5.20 26.22 12.80
N ALA A 90 6.44 25.92 12.41
CA ALA A 90 7.39 26.94 11.96
C ALA A 90 6.94 27.62 10.65
N ALA A 91 6.37 26.87 9.71
CA ALA A 91 5.83 27.42 8.48
C ALA A 91 4.61 28.33 8.73
N ASN A 92 3.70 27.94 9.63
CA ASN A 92 2.55 28.75 10.02
C ASN A 92 2.95 30.04 10.74
N GLY A 93 4.00 30.02 11.57
CA GLY A 93 4.53 31.24 12.19
C GLY A 93 5.01 32.25 11.15
N LYS A 94 5.75 31.79 10.14
CA LYS A 94 6.23 32.64 9.03
C LYS A 94 5.09 33.19 8.16
N LEU A 95 4.04 32.38 7.92
CA LEU A 95 2.85 32.84 7.22
C LEU A 95 2.07 33.91 8.01
N ALA A 96 1.98 33.77 9.34
CA ALA A 96 1.34 34.76 10.20
C ALA A 96 2.11 36.09 10.18
N GLU A 97 3.44 36.06 10.24
CA GLU A 97 4.29 37.26 10.13
C GLU A 97 4.15 37.93 8.75
N ALA A 98 4.18 37.15 7.67
CA ALA A 98 3.99 37.67 6.32
C ALA A 98 2.59 38.30 6.13
N ASN A 99 1.54 37.67 6.68
CA ASN A 99 0.19 38.23 6.63
C ASN A 99 0.07 39.52 7.46
N ALA A 100 0.69 39.58 8.63
CA ALA A 100 0.70 40.81 9.45
C ALA A 100 1.41 41.97 8.73
N GLN A 101 2.50 41.69 8.02
CA GLN A 101 3.20 42.69 7.19
C GLN A 101 2.36 43.16 5.99
N LEU A 102 1.63 42.24 5.34
CA LEU A 102 0.70 42.60 4.27
C LEU A 102 -0.47 43.45 4.77
N GLU A 103 -1.03 43.15 5.94
CA GLU A 103 -2.09 43.99 6.54
C GLU A 103 -1.58 45.38 6.90
N ALA A 104 -0.38 45.49 7.47
CA ALA A 104 0.25 46.79 7.75
C ALA A 104 0.48 47.60 6.45
N ALA A 105 1.04 46.97 5.42
CA ALA A 105 1.26 47.62 4.12
C ALA A 105 -0.05 48.03 3.43
N ASN A 106 -1.13 47.25 3.57
CA ASN A 106 -2.45 47.58 3.04
C ASN A 106 -3.14 48.70 3.84
N ALA A 107 -2.88 48.80 5.14
CA ALA A 107 -3.39 49.90 5.98
C ALA A 107 -2.74 51.24 5.60
N ASP A 108 -1.44 51.24 5.30
CA ASP A 108 -0.71 52.42 4.84
C ASP A 108 -1.10 52.85 3.41
N ASN A 109 -1.60 51.91 2.60
CA ASN A 109 -1.99 52.15 1.21
C ASN A 109 -3.52 52.30 1.04
N LYS A 110 -4.22 52.83 2.05
CA LYS A 110 -5.65 53.16 1.92
C LYS A 110 -5.79 54.27 0.86
N PRO A 111 -6.37 54.01 -0.33
CA PRO A 111 -6.56 55.07 -1.31
C PRO A 111 -7.51 56.10 -0.71
N ALA A 112 -7.04 57.34 -0.62
CA ALA A 112 -7.85 58.48 -0.24
C ALA A 112 -9.12 58.44 -1.10
N THR A 113 -10.28 58.34 -0.46
CA THR A 113 -11.57 58.38 -1.12
C THR A 113 -11.69 59.70 -1.86
N VAL A 114 -11.39 59.67 -3.16
CA VAL A 114 -11.60 60.81 -4.06
C VAL A 114 -13.11 61.03 -4.10
N LYS A 115 -13.59 62.05 -3.35
CA LYS A 115 -14.96 62.53 -3.43
C LYS A 115 -15.21 63.02 -4.86
N THR A 116 -15.76 62.17 -5.70
CA THR A 116 -16.31 62.58 -6.99
C THR A 116 -17.61 63.33 -6.74
N PRO A 117 -17.77 64.59 -7.20
CA PRO A 117 -19.03 65.32 -7.06
C PRO A 117 -20.10 64.65 -7.91
N ALA A 118 -21.29 64.45 -7.32
CA ALA A 118 -22.42 63.78 -7.94
C ALA A 118 -22.86 64.49 -9.23
N ALA A 119 -22.72 63.79 -10.37
CA ALA A 119 -23.29 64.23 -11.64
C ALA A 119 -24.82 64.17 -11.56
N LYS A 120 -25.45 65.34 -11.58
CA LYS A 120 -26.90 65.53 -11.56
C LYS A 120 -27.49 65.06 -12.90
N ALA A 121 -28.08 63.87 -12.93
CA ALA A 121 -28.82 63.37 -14.09
C ALA A 121 -30.06 64.26 -14.32
N THR A 122 -30.08 65.03 -15.41
CA THR A 122 -31.26 65.76 -15.88
C THR A 122 -32.24 64.77 -16.49
N GLY A 123 -33.45 64.72 -15.91
CA GLY A 123 -34.51 63.81 -16.30
C GLY A 123 -35.14 64.14 -17.66
N THR A 124 -35.49 63.08 -18.38
CA THR A 124 -36.45 63.10 -19.49
C THR A 124 -37.85 62.84 -18.94
N LYS A 125 -38.74 63.80 -19.13
CA LYS A 125 -40.19 63.60 -19.30
C LYS A 125 -40.68 64.59 -20.35
#